data_AF-A0A2J6RPD6-F1
#
_entry.id   AF-A0A2J6RPD6-F1
#
_cell.length_a   1.000
_cell.length_b   1.000
_cell.length_c   1.000
_cell.angle_alpha   90.00
_cell.angle_beta   90.00
_cell.angle_gamma   90.00
#
_symmetry.space_group_name_H-M   'P 1'
#
loop_
_entity.id
_entity.type
_entity.pdbx_description
1 polymer ?
#
loop_
_entity_poly.entity_id
_entity_poly.type
_entity_poly.pdbx_seq_one_letter_code
_entity_poly.pdbx_strand_id
1 'polypeptide(L)'
;MKVFSALVAVLPLVSAAAFGPREFTTIEKRQTRGCQIVGKDDVNCHYCDREDCAVVTVLNATKWYNFDCACPNGQTVKDGVSAWDHEVDLWCWVFAEATDDNCPTTGAKALPECDFCGK
;
A
#
# COMPACT_ATOMS: atom_id res chain seq x y z
N MET A 1 57.51 37.70 15.77
CA MET A 1 57.25 36.28 16.08
C MET A 1 56.79 35.58 14.82
N LYS A 2 57.43 34.43 14.54
CA LYS A 2 57.00 33.23 13.81
C LYS A 2 56.29 33.33 12.45
N VAL A 3 56.91 32.61 11.53
CA VAL A 3 56.59 32.35 10.12
C VAL A 3 55.81 31.02 10.02
N PHE A 4 55.17 30.84 8.86
CA PHE A 4 54.68 29.60 8.23
C PHE A 4 53.37 28.99 8.74
N SER A 5 52.38 28.91 7.84
CA SER A 5 52.04 27.61 7.20
C SER A 5 51.03 27.80 6.06
N ALA A 6 51.37 27.20 4.93
CA ALA A 6 50.46 26.94 3.80
C ALA A 6 49.79 25.57 3.98
N LEU A 7 48.57 25.42 3.47
CA LEU A 7 47.88 24.15 3.15
C LEU A 7 46.73 24.52 2.19
N VAL A 8 46.91 24.37 0.86
CA VAL A 8 46.61 23.19 0.04
C VAL A 8 45.15 22.77 0.08
N ALA A 9 44.50 22.90 -1.10
CA ALA A 9 43.38 22.19 -1.75
C ALA A 9 42.47 21.29 -0.88
N VAL A 10 41.16 21.22 -1.10
CA VAL A 10 40.55 20.39 -2.17
C VAL A 10 39.13 20.89 -2.46
N LEU A 11 38.82 21.13 -3.74
CA LEU A 11 37.46 21.28 -4.24
C LEU A 11 36.74 19.92 -4.20
N PRO A 12 35.57 19.79 -3.56
CA PRO A 12 34.66 18.72 -3.95
C PRO A 12 33.92 19.18 -5.22
N LEU A 13 34.29 18.57 -6.35
CA LEU A 13 33.35 18.39 -7.47
C LEU A 13 32.16 17.62 -6.92
N VAL A 14 31.09 18.32 -6.55
CA VAL A 14 29.81 17.68 -6.34
C VAL A 14 29.22 17.45 -7.72
N SER A 15 29.37 16.21 -8.20
CA SER A 15 28.61 15.68 -9.33
C SER A 15 27.14 15.93 -9.07
N ALA A 16 26.56 16.92 -9.75
CA ALA A 16 25.12 17.01 -9.89
C ALA A 16 24.70 15.77 -10.68
N ALA A 17 24.23 14.76 -9.96
CA ALA A 17 23.53 13.64 -10.55
C ALA A 17 22.38 14.23 -11.38
N ALA A 18 22.50 14.11 -12.70
CA ALA A 18 21.41 14.37 -13.61
C ALA A 18 20.30 13.39 -13.25
N PHE A 19 19.33 13.84 -12.47
CA PHE A 19 18.03 13.19 -12.38
C PHE A 19 17.44 13.29 -13.79
N GLY A 20 17.61 12.21 -14.56
CA GLY A 20 16.86 12.03 -15.79
C GLY A 20 15.37 12.23 -15.49
N PRO A 21 14.57 12.69 -16.46
CA PRO A 21 13.13 12.77 -16.27
C PRO A 21 12.65 11.40 -15.82
N ARG A 22 12.12 11.32 -14.59
CA ARG A 22 11.34 10.17 -14.16
C ARG A 22 10.19 10.10 -15.16
N GLU A 23 10.26 9.11 -16.02
CA GLU A 23 9.17 8.72 -16.87
C GLU A 23 8.04 8.36 -15.92
N PHE A 24 7.10 9.28 -15.75
CA PHE A 24 5.81 8.99 -15.15
C PHE A 24 5.15 8.05 -16.15
N THR A 25 5.41 6.75 -15.98
CA THR A 25 4.52 5.72 -16.46
C THR A 25 3.12 6.16 -16.08
N THR A 26 2.29 6.31 -17.10
CA THR A 26 0.86 6.58 -17.00
C THR A 26 0.32 5.79 -15.81
N ILE A 27 -0.01 6.48 -14.72
CA ILE A 27 -0.71 5.85 -13.61
C ILE A 27 -2.03 5.43 -14.24
N GLU A 28 -2.14 4.15 -14.60
CA GLU A 28 -3.45 3.57 -14.90
C GLU A 28 -4.33 3.98 -13.73
N LYS A 29 -5.39 4.71 -14.05
CA LYS A 29 -6.30 5.30 -13.08
C LYS A 29 -6.78 4.16 -12.18
N ARG A 30 -6.16 4.02 -11.01
CA ARG A 30 -6.49 2.97 -10.03
C ARG A 30 -7.99 3.05 -9.83
N GLN A 31 -8.69 1.99 -10.18
CA GLN A 31 -10.15 1.97 -10.07
C GLN A 31 -10.47 1.89 -8.59
N THR A 32 -10.69 3.04 -7.96
CA THR A 32 -11.34 3.10 -6.65
C THR A 32 -12.76 2.57 -6.82
N ARG A 33 -13.05 1.44 -6.20
CA ARG A 33 -14.39 0.87 -6.14
C ARG A 33 -14.91 1.04 -4.72
N GLY A 34 -16.15 1.49 -4.61
CA GLY A 34 -16.85 1.44 -3.34
C GLY A 34 -17.17 -0.01 -3.03
N CYS A 35 -16.72 -0.51 -1.89
CA CYS A 35 -17.01 -1.85 -1.40
C CYS A 35 -17.57 -1.75 0.02
N GLN A 36 -18.45 -2.67 0.37
CA GLN A 36 -19.02 -2.73 1.69
C GLN A 36 -18.24 -3.70 2.56
N ILE A 37 -18.01 -3.38 3.83
CA ILE A 37 -17.61 -4.40 4.81
C ILE A 37 -18.80 -5.31 5.09
N VAL A 38 -18.70 -6.58 4.78
CA VAL A 38 -19.72 -7.60 4.98
C VAL A 38 -19.44 -8.40 6.25
N GLY A 39 -20.50 -8.71 7.00
CA GLY A 39 -20.39 -9.41 8.27
C GLY A 39 -21.34 -8.84 9.32
N LYS A 40 -21.38 -9.48 10.49
CA LYS A 40 -22.12 -8.98 11.66
C LYS A 40 -21.26 -8.09 12.56
N ASP A 41 -19.94 -8.20 12.41
CA ASP A 41 -18.95 -7.60 13.29
C ASP A 41 -18.09 -6.63 12.49
N ASP A 42 -17.63 -5.59 13.17
CA ASP A 42 -16.69 -4.63 12.59
C ASP A 42 -15.31 -5.29 12.39
N VAL A 43 -14.54 -4.79 11.42
CA VAL A 43 -13.25 -5.39 11.06
C VAL A 43 -12.09 -4.48 11.41
N ASN A 44 -10.98 -5.07 11.86
CA ASN A 44 -9.75 -4.33 12.08
C ASN A 44 -9.13 -3.94 10.75
N CYS A 45 -8.74 -2.67 10.64
CA CYS A 45 -7.91 -2.19 9.54
C CYS A 45 -6.46 -2.11 10.01
N HIS A 46 -5.55 -2.78 9.32
CA HIS A 46 -4.15 -2.95 9.70
C HIS A 46 -3.22 -2.03 8.92
N TYR A 47 -2.04 -1.69 9.46
CA TYR A 47 -1.03 -0.90 8.75
C TYR A 47 -0.35 -1.66 7.59
N CYS A 48 -0.44 -2.99 7.56
CA CYS A 48 0.13 -3.82 6.50
C CYS A 48 -0.72 -5.07 6.23
N ASP A 49 -0.38 -5.79 5.17
CA ASP A 49 -1.02 -7.02 4.66
C ASP A 49 -0.66 -8.28 5.48
N ARG A 50 -0.62 -8.18 6.82
CA ARG A 50 -0.33 -9.29 7.75
C ARG A 50 -1.13 -9.19 9.05
N GLU A 51 -1.48 -10.33 9.65
CA GLU A 51 -2.30 -10.35 10.88
C GLU A 51 -1.60 -9.76 12.11
N ASP A 52 -0.27 -9.83 12.14
CA ASP A 52 0.55 -9.31 13.23
C ASP A 52 0.78 -7.80 13.16
N CYS A 53 0.32 -7.15 12.09
CA CYS A 53 0.43 -5.71 11.96
C CYS A 53 -0.52 -4.96 12.89
N ALA A 54 -0.04 -3.81 13.39
CA ALA A 54 -0.81 -2.94 14.26
C ALA A 54 -2.12 -2.49 13.59
N VAL A 55 -3.18 -2.43 14.39
CA VAL A 55 -4.49 -1.92 13.97
C VAL A 55 -4.44 -0.40 13.91
N VAL A 56 -4.81 0.17 12.76
CA VAL A 56 -4.99 1.61 12.51
C VAL A 56 -6.31 2.07 13.11
N THR A 57 -7.38 1.36 12.78
CA THR A 57 -8.76 1.69 13.16
C THR A 57 -9.66 0.46 12.98
N VAL A 58 -10.90 0.57 13.43
CA VAL A 58 -11.96 -0.42 13.20
C VAL A 58 -12.93 0.12 12.15
N LEU A 59 -13.17 -0.66 11.09
CA LEU A 59 -14.14 -0.33 10.04
C LEU A 59 -15.49 -0.96 10.37
N ASN A 60 -16.51 -0.12 10.39
CA ASN A 60 -17.88 -0.54 10.69
C ASN A 60 -18.42 -1.48 9.62
N ALA A 61 -19.07 -2.56 10.04
CA ALA A 61 -19.83 -3.42 9.15
C ALA A 61 -20.91 -2.63 8.41
N THR A 62 -21.24 -3.06 7.19
CA THR A 62 -22.25 -2.47 6.30
C THR A 62 -21.95 -1.04 5.80
N LYS A 63 -20.79 -0.48 6.13
CA LYS A 63 -20.33 0.79 5.56
C LYS A 63 -19.55 0.58 4.28
N TRP A 64 -19.65 1.58 3.40
CA TRP A 64 -18.93 1.63 2.14
C TRP A 64 -17.61 2.36 2.31
N TYR A 65 -16.56 1.78 1.77
CA TYR A 65 -15.19 2.29 1.77
C TYR A 65 -14.58 2.19 0.38
N ASN A 66 -13.51 2.93 0.12
CA ASN A 66 -12.87 2.97 -1.18
C ASN A 66 -11.68 2.03 -1.21
N PHE A 67 -11.87 0.85 -1.83
CA PHE A 67 -10.75 -0.06 -2.05
C PHE A 67 -10.24 0.08 -3.48
N ASP A 68 -8.92 0.06 -3.63
CA ASP A 68 -8.26 0.37 -4.88
C ASP A 68 -7.35 -0.75 -5.41
N CYS A 69 -6.90 -1.66 -4.53
CA CYS A 69 -6.07 -2.80 -4.87
C CYS A 69 -6.11 -3.88 -3.78
N ALA A 70 -5.53 -5.05 -4.05
CA ALA A 70 -5.35 -6.12 -3.08
C ALA A 70 -3.90 -6.65 -3.03
N CYS A 71 -3.48 -7.21 -1.89
CA CYS A 71 -2.20 -7.91 -1.73
C CYS A 71 -2.36 -9.40 -1.41
N PRO A 72 -1.90 -10.32 -2.29
CA PRO A 72 -2.08 -11.76 -2.14
C PRO A 72 -1.14 -12.45 -1.12
N ASN A 73 -0.42 -11.66 -0.31
CA ASN A 73 0.58 -12.17 0.63
C ASN A 73 -0.01 -12.47 2.02
N GLY A 74 -1.34 -12.34 2.15
CA GLY A 74 -2.02 -12.49 3.41
C GLY A 74 -2.07 -13.90 3.96
N GLN A 75 -2.46 -14.01 5.23
CA GLN A 75 -2.81 -15.30 5.81
C GLN A 75 -3.95 -15.93 5.00
N THR A 76 -3.84 -17.23 4.76
CA THR A 76 -4.93 -17.99 4.16
C THR A 76 -6.11 -18.03 5.12
N VAL A 77 -7.20 -17.41 4.71
CA VAL A 77 -8.49 -17.46 5.40
C VAL A 77 -9.38 -18.56 4.80
N LYS A 78 -10.63 -18.62 5.25
CA LYS A 78 -11.57 -19.67 4.87
C LYS A 78 -11.74 -19.70 3.35
N ASP A 79 -11.96 -20.89 2.80
CA ASP A 79 -12.10 -21.13 1.35
C ASP A 79 -10.83 -20.85 0.52
N GLY A 80 -9.65 -20.79 1.16
CA GLY A 80 -8.36 -20.73 0.49
C GLY A 80 -8.02 -19.36 -0.09
N VAL A 81 -8.74 -18.31 0.32
CA VAL A 81 -8.46 -16.94 -0.06
C VAL A 81 -7.27 -16.45 0.76
N SER A 82 -6.23 -15.94 0.08
CA SER A 82 -5.03 -15.37 0.69
C SER A 82 -4.83 -13.98 0.14
N ALA A 83 -5.58 -12.99 0.61
CA ALA A 83 -5.27 -11.61 0.29
C ALA A 83 -5.86 -10.62 1.30
N TRP A 84 -5.38 -9.39 1.19
CA TRP A 84 -5.88 -8.21 1.88
C TRP A 84 -6.33 -7.16 0.88
N ASP A 85 -7.47 -6.53 1.12
CA ASP A 85 -7.93 -5.39 0.35
C ASP A 85 -7.42 -4.10 0.99
N HIS A 86 -6.94 -3.17 0.17
CA HIS A 86 -6.39 -1.90 0.60
C HIS A 86 -7.43 -0.79 0.54
N GLU A 87 -7.72 -0.18 1.68
CA GLU A 87 -8.59 0.98 1.81
C GLU A 87 -7.77 2.26 1.65
N VAL A 88 -8.06 3.05 0.62
CA VAL A 88 -7.21 4.15 0.18
C VAL A 88 -7.32 5.40 1.06
N ASP A 89 -8.50 5.68 1.62
CA ASP A 89 -8.77 6.90 2.38
C ASP A 89 -8.12 6.86 3.77
N LEU A 90 -8.01 5.65 4.33
CA LEU A 90 -7.45 5.34 5.65
C LEU A 90 -6.05 4.73 5.57
N TRP A 91 -5.58 4.44 4.35
CA TRP A 91 -4.26 3.85 4.09
C TRP A 91 -4.00 2.58 4.93
N CYS A 92 -4.96 1.66 4.87
CA CYS A 92 -4.97 0.49 5.74
C CYS A 92 -5.51 -0.76 5.03
N TRP A 93 -5.38 -1.91 5.69
CA TRP A 93 -5.61 -3.23 5.13
C TRP A 93 -6.69 -3.99 5.88
N VAL A 94 -7.62 -4.59 5.15
CA VAL A 94 -8.59 -5.53 5.72
C VAL A 94 -8.49 -6.87 5.01
N PHE A 95 -8.88 -7.95 5.68
CA PHE A 95 -8.95 -9.24 5.02
C PHE A 95 -9.92 -9.17 3.84
N ALA A 96 -9.52 -9.74 2.71
CA ALA A 96 -10.31 -9.59 1.49
C ALA A 96 -11.65 -10.37 1.53
N GLU A 97 -11.81 -11.32 2.47
CA GLU A 97 -13.11 -11.97 2.70
C GLU A 97 -14.12 -11.09 3.46
N ALA A 98 -13.67 -9.95 3.99
CA ALA A 98 -14.51 -9.00 4.71
C ALA A 98 -15.19 -7.99 3.80
N THR A 99 -14.85 -7.93 2.51
CA THR A 99 -15.47 -7.02 1.54
C THR A 99 -16.54 -7.74 0.72
N ASP A 100 -17.50 -7.00 0.18
CA ASP A 100 -18.53 -7.55 -0.69
C ASP A 100 -18.02 -7.88 -2.11
N ASP A 101 -18.88 -8.52 -2.90
CA ASP A 101 -18.59 -8.94 -4.29
C ASP A 101 -18.29 -7.78 -5.26
N ASN A 102 -18.37 -6.51 -4.82
CA ASN A 102 -17.94 -5.37 -5.62
C ASN A 102 -16.41 -5.30 -5.76
N CYS A 103 -15.70 -5.90 -4.81
CA CYS A 103 -14.26 -5.89 -4.72
C CYS A 103 -13.73 -7.31 -4.50
N PRO A 104 -14.04 -8.23 -5.43
CA PRO A 104 -13.64 -9.60 -5.26
C PRO A 104 -12.12 -9.68 -5.30
N THR A 105 -11.57 -10.57 -4.51
CA THR A 105 -10.13 -10.80 -4.47
C THR A 105 -9.62 -11.62 -5.65
N THR A 106 -10.52 -12.36 -6.32
CA THR A 106 -10.19 -13.27 -7.42
C THR A 106 -11.17 -13.13 -8.58
N GLY A 107 -10.78 -13.62 -9.76
CA GLY A 107 -11.59 -13.62 -10.97
C GLY A 107 -11.44 -12.37 -11.83
N ALA A 108 -12.17 -12.32 -12.95
CA ALA A 108 -11.99 -11.31 -14.00
C ALA A 108 -12.34 -9.87 -13.60
N LYS A 109 -12.99 -9.69 -12.44
CA LYS A 109 -13.36 -8.39 -11.88
C LYS A 109 -12.57 -8.05 -10.61
N ALA A 110 -11.54 -8.82 -10.29
CA ALA A 110 -10.79 -8.62 -9.07
C ALA A 110 -10.20 -7.21 -8.96
N LEU A 111 -9.99 -6.76 -7.73
CA LEU A 111 -9.12 -5.62 -7.50
C LEU A 111 -7.74 -5.91 -8.13
N PRO A 112 -7.09 -4.90 -8.75
CA PRO A 112 -5.73 -5.08 -9.23
C PRO A 112 -4.79 -5.36 -8.05
N GLU A 113 -3.70 -6.07 -8.31
CA GLU A 113 -2.65 -6.25 -7.30
C GLU A 113 -1.97 -4.91 -6.99
N CYS A 114 -1.70 -4.61 -5.72
CA CYS A 114 -1.02 -3.37 -5.37
C CYS A 114 0.47 -3.42 -5.78
N ASP A 115 0.99 -2.34 -6.35
CA ASP A 115 2.40 -2.25 -6.82
C ASP A 115 3.48 -2.36 -5.72
N PHE A 116 3.04 -2.35 -4.47
CA PHE A 116 3.89 -2.44 -3.29
C PHE A 116 3.68 -3.74 -2.50
N CYS A 117 2.85 -4.67 -3.00
CA CYS A 117 2.73 -6.00 -2.41
C CYS A 117 4.09 -6.70 -2.38
N GLY A 118 4.42 -7.34 -1.26
CA GLY A 118 5.60 -8.19 -1.13
C GLY A 118 6.96 -7.45 -1.11
N LYS A 119 6.96 -6.13 -0.86
CA LYS A 119 8.20 -5.35 -0.65
C LYS A 119 8.66 -5.34 0.80
#